data_AF-A0A0M4KQE8-F1
#
_entry.id   AF-A0A0M4KQE8-F1
#
_cell.length_a   1.000
_cell.length_b   1.000
_cell.length_c   1.000
_cell.angle_alpha   90.00
_cell.angle_beta   90.00
_cell.angle_gamma   90.00
#
_symmetry.space_group_name_H-M   'P 1'
#
loop_
_entity.id
_entity.type
_entity.pdbx_description
1 polymer ?
#
loop_
_entity_poly.entity_id
_entity_poly.type
_entity_poly.pdbx_seq_one_letter_code
_entity_poly.pdbx_strand_id
1 'polypeptide(L)'
;MLIVLAALGAKRPGPVATRDIERVLEQGGDAPVYGPNLRSSCRRMQAAGWLRTLRAPNMQLAVELTDAGRALAAPLLADEQARVLAEQRATAVLVLPLVPHS
;
A
#
# COMPACT_ATOMS: atom_id res chain seq x y z
N MET A 1 0.54 6.62 -2.07
CA MET A 1 1.90 6.01 -2.18
C MET A 1 2.40 5.42 -0.86
N LEU A 2 2.37 6.14 0.28
CA LEU A 2 2.80 5.58 1.57
C LEU A 2 1.99 4.34 2.01
N ILE A 3 0.66 4.39 1.86
CA ILE A 3 -0.23 3.23 2.13
C ILE A 3 0.15 2.03 1.25
N VAL A 4 0.39 2.26 -0.05
CA VAL A 4 0.82 1.22 -1.00
C VAL A 4 2.15 0.58 -0.57
N LEU A 5 3.14 1.39 -0.19
CA LEU A 5 4.42 0.89 0.30
C LEU A 5 4.30 0.14 1.62
N ALA A 6 3.46 0.61 2.54
CA ALA A 6 3.21 -0.08 3.80
C ALA A 6 2.48 -1.41 3.58
N ALA A 7 1.50 -1.46 2.67
CA ALA A 7 0.80 -2.68 2.31
C ALA A 7 1.73 -3.71 1.63
N LEU A 8 2.60 -3.25 0.73
CA LEU A 8 3.61 -4.12 0.10
C LEU A 8 4.64 -4.61 1.12
N GLY A 9 5.14 -3.74 1.99
CA GLY A 9 6.06 -4.08 3.07
C GLY A 9 5.47 -5.03 4.12
N ALA A 10 4.17 -4.93 4.40
CA ALA A 10 3.48 -5.86 5.31
C ALA A 10 3.37 -7.28 4.73
N LYS A 11 3.23 -7.42 3.41
CA LYS A 11 3.18 -8.72 2.73
C LYS A 11 4.58 -9.30 2.49
N ARG A 12 5.53 -8.45 2.13
CA ARG A 12 6.94 -8.81 1.87
C ARG A 12 7.84 -7.67 2.35
N PRO A 13 8.41 -7.77 3.57
CA PRO A 13 9.28 -6.72 4.09
C PRO A 13 10.55 -6.64 3.25
N GLY A 14 10.96 -5.41 2.93
CA GLY A 14 12.17 -5.13 2.17
C GLY A 14 11.95 -4.15 1.01
N PRO A 15 12.99 -3.95 0.18
CA PRO A 15 12.97 -3.00 -0.92
C PRO A 15 11.92 -3.35 -1.98
N VAL A 16 11.13 -2.37 -2.38
CA VAL A 16 10.11 -2.49 -3.43
C VAL A 16 10.61 -1.80 -4.69
N ALA A 17 10.67 -2.53 -5.81
CA ALA A 17 11.02 -1.94 -7.10
C ALA A 17 9.99 -0.88 -7.50
N THR A 18 10.43 0.29 -7.98
CA THR A 18 9.51 1.38 -8.33
C THR A 18 8.51 0.99 -9.42
N ARG A 19 8.90 0.07 -10.32
CA ARG A 19 8.02 -0.49 -11.36
C ARG A 19 6.85 -1.29 -10.79
N ASP A 20 7.06 -1.99 -9.68
CA ASP A 20 5.99 -2.75 -9.04
C ASP A 20 4.98 -1.82 -8.37
N ILE A 21 5.43 -0.66 -7.88
CA ILE A 21 4.55 0.40 -7.37
C ILE A 21 3.70 0.98 -8.51
N GLU A 22 4.31 1.28 -9.67
CA GLU A 22 3.59 1.76 -10.86
C GLU A 22 2.48 0.79 -11.26
N ARG A 23 2.80 -0.50 -11.36
CA ARG A 23 1.82 -1.54 -11.69
C ARG A 23 0.67 -1.64 -10.69
N VAL A 24 0.95 -1.56 -9.39
CA VAL A 24 -0.09 -1.62 -8.35
C VAL A 24 -0.99 -0.40 -8.42
N LEU A 25 -0.45 0.79 -8.69
CA LEU A 25 -1.23 2.00 -8.87
C LEU A 25 -2.12 1.93 -10.11
N GLU A 26 -1.61 1.41 -11.23
CA GLU A 26 -2.39 1.18 -12.46
C GLU A 26 -3.57 0.22 -12.24
N GLN A 27 -3.36 -0.85 -11.46
CA GLN A 27 -4.40 -1.83 -11.13
C GLN A 27 -5.48 -1.29 -10.19
N GLY A 28 -5.17 -0.26 -9.39
CA GLY A 28 -6.07 0.31 -8.38
C GLY A 28 -7.22 1.15 -8.95
N GLY A 29 -7.25 1.42 -10.26
CA GLY A 29 -8.32 2.18 -10.92
C GLY A 29 -8.35 3.68 -10.58
N ASP A 30 -7.66 4.13 -9.53
CA ASP A 30 -7.30 5.53 -9.33
C ASP A 30 -6.43 5.96 -10.52
N ALA A 31 -6.94 6.89 -11.34
CA ALA A 31 -6.11 7.60 -12.33
C ALA A 31 -4.82 8.03 -11.61
N PRO A 32 -3.62 7.82 -12.20
CA PRO A 32 -2.40 7.85 -11.43
C PRO A 32 -2.20 9.26 -10.86
N VAL A 33 -2.58 9.46 -9.60
CA VAL A 33 -2.35 10.68 -8.81
C VAL A 33 -0.86 11.05 -8.83
N TYR A 34 -0.01 10.10 -9.21
CA TYR A 34 1.44 10.22 -9.30
C TYR A 34 2.02 10.18 -10.71
N GLY A 35 1.28 9.87 -11.78
CA GLY A 35 1.74 9.86 -13.19
C GLY A 35 3.26 9.68 -13.45
N PRO A 36 3.90 10.47 -14.33
CA PRO A 36 5.36 10.54 -14.47
C PRO A 36 6.11 11.03 -13.21
N ASN A 37 5.35 11.50 -12.21
CA ASN A 37 5.82 12.13 -10.98
C ASN A 37 6.07 11.14 -9.83
N LEU A 38 6.01 9.83 -10.06
CA LEU A 38 6.33 8.86 -9.02
C LEU A 38 7.77 9.07 -8.53
N ARG A 39 8.71 9.28 -9.46
CA ARG A 39 10.11 9.57 -9.12
C ARG A 39 10.27 10.87 -8.33
N SER A 40 9.56 11.93 -8.70
CA SER A 40 9.62 13.21 -7.97
C SER A 40 9.01 13.08 -6.57
N SER A 41 7.95 12.29 -6.44
CA SER A 41 7.32 11.95 -5.15
C SER A 41 8.24 11.10 -4.27
N CYS A 42 8.90 10.07 -4.82
CA CYS A 42 9.94 9.31 -4.13
C CYS A 42 11.05 10.22 -3.61
N ARG A 43 11.54 11.16 -4.43
CA ARG A 43 12.58 12.11 -4.01
C ARG A 43 12.14 13.01 -2.87
N ARG A 44 10.91 13.55 -2.91
CA ARG A 44 10.38 14.38 -1.81
C ARG A 44 10.28 13.59 -0.50
N MET A 45 9.79 12.36 -0.57
CA MET A 45 9.68 11.52 0.63
C MET A 45 11.04 11.00 1.13
N GLN A 46 12.00 10.80 0.25
CA GLN A 46 13.38 10.53 0.63
C GLN A 46 14.00 11.75 1.32
N ALA A 47 13.77 12.97 0.80
CA ALA A 47 14.24 14.21 1.44
C ALA A 47 13.60 14.43 2.82
N ALA A 48 12.36 13.98 3.01
CA ALA A 48 11.67 13.99 4.31
C ALA A 48 12.11 12.85 5.25
N GLY A 49 13.02 11.96 4.84
CA GLY A 49 13.50 10.84 5.64
C GLY A 49 12.52 9.66 5.76
N TRP A 50 11.45 9.63 4.95
CA TRP A 50 10.43 8.57 5.00
C TRP A 50 10.78 7.37 4.11
N LEU A 51 11.65 7.56 3.12
CA LEU A 51 12.08 6.51 2.20
C LEU A 51 13.60 6.43 2.13
N ARG A 52 14.12 5.20 2.00
CA ARG A 52 15.47 4.94 1.49
C ARG A 52 15.37 4.46 0.05
N THR A 53 16.20 5.04 -0.82
CA THR A 53 16.33 4.61 -2.20
C THR A 53 17.52 3.69 -2.33
N LEU A 54 17.31 2.53 -2.93
CA LEU A 54 18.30 1.50 -3.16
C LEU A 54 18.43 1.30 -4.66
N ARG A 55 19.67 1.08 -5.12
CA ARG A 55 19.93 0.72 -6.52
C ARG A 55 20.28 -0.76 -6.55
N ALA A 56 19.41 -1.56 -7.16
CA ALA A 56 19.66 -2.98 -7.36
C ALA A 56 20.79 -3.18 -8.39
N PRO A 57 21.48 -4.35 -8.38
CA PRO A 57 22.57 -4.64 -9.32
C PRO A 57 22.17 -4.54 -10.80
N ASN A 58 20.89 -4.75 -11.10
CA ASN A 58 20.29 -4.60 -12.44
C ASN A 58 19.95 -3.13 -12.79
N MET A 59 20.52 -2.15 -12.09
CA MET A 59 20.24 -0.71 -12.17
C MET A 59 18.78 -0.30 -11.90
N GLN A 60 17.93 -1.22 -11.44
CA GLN A 60 16.56 -0.87 -11.07
C GLN A 60 16.55 -0.08 -9.75
N LEU A 61 15.68 0.92 -9.73
CA LEU A 61 15.44 1.70 -8.53
C LEU A 61 14.47 0.93 -7.63
N ALA A 62 14.88 0.70 -6.40
CA ALA A 62 14.01 0.20 -5.35
C ALA A 62 13.89 1.26 -4.26
N VAL A 63 12.73 1.29 -3.59
CA VAL A 63 12.50 2.15 -2.44
C VAL A 63 12.00 1.31 -1.28
N GLU A 64 12.36 1.71 -0.07
CA GLU A 64 11.90 1.06 1.14
C GLU A 64 11.52 2.12 2.16
N LEU A 65 10.49 1.83 2.96
CA LEU A 65 10.12 2.66 4.08
C LEU A 65 11.22 2.63 5.15
N THR A 66 11.59 3.81 5.63
CA THR A 66 12.33 3.95 6.89
C THR A 66 11.39 3.71 8.07
N ASP A 67 11.92 3.68 9.28
CA ASP A 67 11.06 3.63 10.48
C ASP A 67 10.13 4.84 10.58
N ALA A 68 10.62 6.03 10.24
CA ALA A 68 9.79 7.23 10.18
C ALA A 68 8.67 7.10 9.13
N GLY A 69 8.99 6.57 7.94
CA GLY A 69 8.00 6.30 6.91
C GLY A 69 6.97 5.25 7.34
N ARG A 70 7.40 4.19 8.03
CA ARG A 70 6.50 3.17 8.59
C ARG A 70 5.58 3.75 9.66
N ALA A 71 6.10 4.53 10.59
CA ALA A 71 5.32 5.17 11.65
C ALA A 71 4.22 6.09 11.07
N LEU A 72 4.54 6.81 10.00
CA LEU A 72 3.60 7.70 9.31
C LEU A 72 2.55 6.90 8.50
N ALA A 73 2.95 5.80 7.88
CA ALA A 73 2.07 4.99 7.02
C ALA A 73 1.18 4.01 7.80
N ALA A 74 1.59 3.59 9.00
CA ALA A 74 0.87 2.62 9.83
C ALA A 74 -0.59 3.02 10.12
N PRO A 75 -0.90 4.24 10.64
CA PRO A 75 -2.28 4.62 10.91
C PRO A 75 -3.11 4.69 9.62
N LEU A 76 -2.53 5.21 8.54
CA LEU A 76 -3.21 5.30 7.24
C LEU A 76 -3.57 3.93 6.66
N LEU A 77 -2.71 2.93 6.85
CA LEU A 77 -2.97 1.56 6.43
C LEU A 77 -4.05 0.91 7.30
N ALA A 78 -4.03 1.15 8.60
CA ALA A 78 -5.03 0.62 9.53
C ALA A 78 -6.43 1.16 9.21
N ASP A 79 -6.55 2.46 8.96
CA ASP A 79 -7.82 3.11 8.60
C ASP A 79 -8.38 2.54 7.29
N GLU A 80 -7.52 2.36 6.28
CA GLU A 80 -7.94 1.78 4.99
C GLU A 80 -8.37 0.31 5.14
N GLN A 81 -7.66 -0.48 5.94
CA GLN A 81 -8.05 -1.86 6.23
C GLN A 81 -9.38 -1.93 6.99
N ALA A 82 -9.60 -1.01 7.95
CA ALA A 82 -10.84 -0.93 8.69
C ALA A 82 -12.02 -0.57 7.77
N ARG A 83 -11.82 0.37 6.85
CA ARG A 83 -12.80 0.74 5.82
C ARG A 83 -13.16 -0.45 4.93
N VAL A 84 -12.15 -1.12 4.36
CA VAL A 84 -12.35 -2.31 3.51
C VAL A 84 -13.05 -3.44 4.27
N LEU A 85 -12.69 -3.67 5.53
CA LEU A 85 -13.33 -4.68 6.37
C LEU A 85 -14.80 -4.33 6.66
N ALA A 86 -15.12 -3.06 6.89
CA ALA A 86 -16.49 -2.60 7.10
C ALA A 86 -17.33 -2.79 5.82
N GLU A 87 -16.79 -2.45 4.65
CA GLU A 87 -17.43 -2.68 3.34
C GLU A 87 -17.69 -4.17 3.09
N GLN A 88 -16.72 -5.03 3.38
CA GLN A 88 -16.88 -6.49 3.28
C GLN A 88 -17.96 -7.03 4.21
N ARG A 89 -17.99 -6.58 5.47
CA ARG A 89 -19.02 -6.96 6.44
C ARG A 89 -20.41 -6.53 5.99
N ALA A 90 -20.55 -5.32 5.44
CA ALA A 90 -21.82 -4.82 4.92
C ALA A 90 -22.34 -5.61 3.72
N THR A 91 -21.43 -6.19 2.92
CA THR A 91 -21.76 -6.97 1.71
C THR A 91 -21.90 -8.48 1.99
N ALA A 92 -21.51 -8.94 3.19
CA ALA A 92 -21.57 -10.35 3.56
C ALA A 92 -23.02 -10.78 3.82
N VAL A 93 -23.63 -11.51 2.88
CA VAL A 93 -24.93 -12.18 3.09
C VAL A 93 -24.69 -13.43 3.95
N LEU A 94 -25.07 -13.35 5.23
CA LEU A 94 -25.06 -14.49 6.15
C LEU A 94 -26.43 -15.17 6.13
N VAL A 95 -26.51 -16.43 5.66
CA VAL A 95 -27.71 -17.25 5.80
C VAL A 95 -27.78 -17.74 7.25
N LEU A 96 -28.79 -17.28 7.99
CA LEU A 96 -29.07 -17.79 9.33
C LEU A 96 -29.65 -19.20 9.23
N PRO A 97 -29.13 -20.20 9.99
CA PRO A 97 -29.71 -21.52 10.02
C PRO A 97 -31.12 -21.42 10.60
N LEU A 98 -32.13 -21.72 9.79
CA LEU A 98 -33.51 -21.84 10.25
C LEU A 98 -33.61 -23.13 11.05
N VAL A 99 -33.91 -23.01 12.34
CA VAL A 99 -34.21 -24.15 13.19
C VAL A 99 -35.61 -24.66 12.79
N PRO A 100 -35.76 -25.88 12.24
CA PRO A 100 -37.08 -26.43 11.98
C PRO A 100 -37.77 -26.67 13.33
N HIS A 101 -38.90 -26.02 13.53
CA HIS A 101 -39.79 -26.31 14.65
C HIS A 101 -40.57 -27.57 14.28
N SER A 102 -40.43 -28.61 15.10
CA SER A 102 -41.16 -29.89 14.98
C SER A 102 -42.57 -29.77 15.55
#